data_AF-A0A962PEJ0-F1
#
_entry.id   AF-A0A962PEJ0-F1
#
_cell.length_a   1.000
_cell.length_b   1.000
_cell.length_c   1.000
_cell.angle_alpha   90.00
_cell.angle_beta   90.00
_cell.angle_gamma   90.00
#
_symmetry.space_group_name_H-M   'P 1'
#
loop_
_entity.id
_entity.type
_entity.pdbx_description
1 polymer ?
#
loop_
_entity_poly.entity_id
_entity_poly.type
_entity_poly.pdbx_seq_one_letter_code
_entity_poly.pdbx_strand_id
1 'polypeptide(L)'
;MKNIVLKCLTAGLLLMLGACASQPQDIAELDRARMAVTSANQLPLADQVASAELEKARLQLDQAENALQAGDDLEEIKHHAYLATRYAEIVQERASEKTARDQIARSEAERNRVLLMARTDEAERAKQAALLQSREAAQARDAAAAALAEAREMERQLQELQAERTARGVVLTLSDVLFETDRAELLAGAYAAIDRIAEFLQDNPERRLLIEG
;
A
#
# COMPACT_ATOMS: atom_id res chain seq x y z
N MET A 1 37.41 41.02 -104.76
CA MET A 1 36.43 40.18 -104.04
C MET A 1 37.00 39.85 -102.67
N LYS A 2 36.28 40.20 -101.58
CA LYS A 2 36.33 39.59 -100.23
C LYS A 2 37.71 39.55 -99.51
N ASN A 3 37.97 40.17 -98.35
CA ASN A 3 37.10 40.57 -97.25
C ASN A 3 37.68 41.79 -96.49
N ILE A 4 36.80 42.76 -96.30
CA ILE A 4 36.87 43.95 -95.44
C ILE A 4 36.18 43.57 -94.13
N VAL A 5 36.92 43.37 -93.03
CA VAL A 5 36.40 43.59 -91.65
C VAL A 5 37.60 43.87 -90.74
N LEU A 6 38.23 45.04 -90.94
CA LEU A 6 39.24 45.59 -90.05
C LEU A 6 38.79 47.01 -89.72
N LYS A 7 38.60 47.28 -88.43
CA LYS A 7 38.18 48.56 -87.80
C LYS A 7 36.68 48.88 -87.85
N CYS A 8 35.98 48.57 -86.76
CA CYS A 8 34.85 49.36 -86.28
C CYS A 8 34.69 49.16 -84.77
N LEU A 9 34.79 50.28 -84.01
CA LEU A 9 34.15 50.56 -82.71
C LEU A 9 34.56 49.63 -81.54
N THR A 10 35.34 50.01 -80.52
CA THR A 10 35.27 51.18 -79.62
C THR A 10 33.85 51.61 -79.27
N ALA A 11 33.19 50.87 -78.38
CA ALA A 11 32.27 51.37 -77.34
C ALA A 11 31.66 50.18 -76.58
N GLY A 12 31.89 50.09 -75.27
CA GLY A 12 31.30 49.04 -74.43
C GLY A 12 32.18 48.53 -73.29
N LEU A 13 33.16 49.32 -72.86
CA LEU A 13 33.89 49.11 -71.61
C LEU A 13 33.50 50.26 -70.68
N LEU A 14 32.51 50.06 -69.79
CA LEU A 14 32.33 50.78 -68.52
C LEU A 14 30.99 50.34 -67.87
N LEU A 15 30.99 50.23 -66.53
CA LEU A 15 29.84 49.97 -65.62
C LEU A 15 29.60 48.52 -65.15
N MET A 16 30.63 47.85 -64.63
CA MET A 16 30.45 46.80 -63.61
C MET A 16 31.53 46.91 -62.50
N LEU A 17 31.66 48.09 -61.90
CA LEU A 17 32.47 48.29 -60.68
C LEU A 17 31.64 49.14 -59.72
N GLY A 18 30.79 48.47 -58.97
CA GLY A 18 29.90 49.09 -57.99
C GLY A 18 29.02 48.09 -57.26
N ALA A 19 29.39 46.81 -57.22
CA ALA A 19 28.85 45.87 -56.25
C ALA A 19 29.89 45.76 -55.12
N CYS A 20 30.05 46.85 -54.36
CA CYS A 20 30.57 46.71 -53.00
C CYS A 20 29.50 45.92 -52.24
N ALA A 21 29.64 44.60 -52.30
CA ALA A 21 28.99 43.71 -51.35
C ALA A 21 29.42 44.20 -49.96
N SER A 22 28.48 44.77 -49.22
CA SER A 22 28.61 44.97 -47.79
C SER A 22 28.78 43.58 -47.16
N GLN A 23 30.02 43.17 -46.96
CA GLN A 23 30.37 41.97 -46.22
C GLN A 23 29.69 42.09 -44.84
N PRO A 24 28.78 41.18 -44.44
CA PRO A 24 28.22 41.19 -43.11
C PRO A 24 29.38 41.20 -42.11
N GLN A 25 29.38 42.17 -41.21
CA GLN A 25 30.36 42.25 -40.15
C GLN A 25 30.02 41.12 -39.17
N ASP A 26 30.75 40.01 -39.28
CA ASP A 26 30.50 38.80 -38.51
C ASP A 26 30.99 39.02 -37.07
N ILE A 27 30.05 39.23 -36.15
CA ILE A 27 30.31 39.43 -34.72
C ILE A 27 29.84 38.18 -33.99
N ALA A 28 30.81 37.30 -33.67
CA ALA A 28 30.54 35.99 -33.09
C ALA A 28 29.68 36.03 -31.81
N GLU A 29 29.84 37.08 -30.98
CA GLU A 29 29.02 37.28 -29.78
C GLU A 29 27.55 37.56 -30.11
N LEU A 30 27.28 38.36 -31.15
CA LEU A 30 25.91 38.67 -31.58
C LEU A 30 25.21 37.44 -32.14
N ASP A 31 25.90 36.64 -32.94
CA ASP A 31 25.34 35.38 -33.46
C ASP A 31 25.09 34.36 -32.35
N ARG A 32 25.97 34.29 -31.34
CA ARG A 32 25.70 33.50 -30.13
C ARG A 32 24.45 33.99 -29.41
N ALA A 33 24.29 35.29 -29.24
CA ALA A 33 23.11 35.88 -28.60
C ALA A 33 21.83 35.53 -29.36
N ARG A 34 21.82 35.64 -30.70
CA ARG A 34 20.68 35.24 -31.55
C ARG A 34 20.29 33.79 -31.32
N MET A 35 21.26 32.87 -31.34
CA MET A 35 21.02 31.44 -31.12
C MET A 35 20.48 31.17 -29.70
N ALA A 36 21.07 31.80 -28.68
CA ALA A 36 20.69 31.62 -27.29
C ALA A 36 19.25 32.11 -27.05
N VAL A 37 18.91 33.33 -27.48
CA VAL A 37 17.57 33.92 -27.33
C VAL A 37 16.53 33.13 -28.14
N THR A 38 16.86 32.69 -29.35
CA THR A 38 15.96 31.86 -30.16
C THR A 38 15.67 30.53 -29.47
N SER A 39 16.70 29.87 -28.92
CA SER A 39 16.54 28.63 -28.18
C SER A 39 15.70 28.83 -26.92
N ALA A 40 15.94 29.93 -26.18
CA ALA A 40 15.17 30.29 -24.99
C ALA A 40 13.68 30.56 -25.31
N ASN A 41 13.38 31.19 -26.44
CA ASN A 41 12.00 31.43 -26.91
C ASN A 41 11.24 30.14 -27.26
N GLN A 42 11.95 29.08 -27.65
CA GLN A 42 11.35 27.79 -28.01
C GLN A 42 11.06 26.91 -26.81
N LEU A 43 11.52 27.28 -25.60
CA LEU A 43 11.29 26.51 -24.39
C LEU A 43 9.83 26.66 -23.95
N PRO A 44 9.04 25.56 -23.87
CA PRO A 44 7.60 25.63 -23.56
C PRO A 44 7.26 26.24 -22.20
N LEU A 45 8.22 26.26 -21.27
CA LEU A 45 8.02 26.71 -19.89
C LEU A 45 8.66 28.07 -19.60
N ALA A 46 9.34 28.69 -20.57
CA ALA A 46 10.12 29.91 -20.34
C ALA A 46 9.28 31.05 -19.74
N ASP A 47 8.07 31.25 -20.25
CA ASP A 47 7.16 32.30 -19.76
C ASP A 47 6.71 32.06 -18.30
N GLN A 48 6.64 30.81 -17.86
CA GLN A 48 6.20 30.46 -16.51
C GLN A 48 7.33 30.59 -15.48
N VAL A 49 8.57 30.28 -15.88
CA VAL A 49 9.71 30.13 -14.95
C VAL A 49 10.68 31.32 -15.00
N ALA A 50 10.70 32.07 -16.11
CA ALA A 50 11.73 33.05 -16.40
C ALA A 50 11.26 34.15 -17.38
N SER A 51 9.98 34.56 -17.35
CA SER A 51 9.45 35.58 -18.27
C SER A 51 10.23 36.90 -18.21
N ALA A 52 10.59 37.35 -17.01
CA ALA A 52 11.35 38.58 -16.83
C ALA A 52 12.76 38.49 -17.45
N GLU A 53 13.43 37.35 -17.33
CA GLU A 53 14.74 37.11 -17.92
C GLU A 53 14.66 36.91 -19.43
N LEU A 54 13.61 36.24 -19.93
CA LEU A 54 13.39 36.10 -21.37
C LEU A 54 13.18 37.46 -22.02
N GLU A 55 12.41 38.33 -21.38
CA GLU A 55 12.19 39.70 -21.87
C GLU A 55 13.49 40.52 -21.86
N LYS A 56 14.28 40.42 -20.78
CA LYS A 56 15.62 41.05 -20.74
C LYS A 56 16.53 40.52 -21.84
N ALA A 57 16.50 39.22 -22.12
CA ALA A 57 17.31 38.61 -23.17
C ALA A 57 16.95 39.17 -24.56
N ARG A 58 15.65 39.30 -24.85
CA ARG A 58 15.14 39.91 -26.09
C ARG A 58 15.54 41.38 -26.19
N LEU A 59 15.28 42.17 -25.14
CA LEU A 59 15.63 43.58 -25.11
C LEU A 59 17.13 43.82 -25.37
N GLN A 60 18.01 43.02 -24.75
CA GLN A 60 19.45 43.14 -24.95
C GLN A 60 19.88 42.71 -26.36
N LEU A 61 19.22 41.70 -26.95
CA LEU A 61 19.48 41.32 -28.34
C LEU A 61 19.07 42.44 -29.29
N ASP A 62 17.89 43.03 -29.09
CA ASP A 62 17.39 44.15 -29.89
C ASP A 62 18.34 45.35 -29.78
N GLN A 63 18.87 45.65 -28.59
CA GLN A 63 19.89 46.69 -28.40
C GLN A 63 21.17 46.39 -29.18
N ALA A 64 21.67 45.15 -29.15
CA ALA A 64 22.85 44.75 -29.90
C ALA A 64 22.66 44.85 -31.42
N GLU A 65 21.47 44.47 -31.93
CA GLU A 65 21.14 44.55 -33.35
C GLU A 65 20.98 45.99 -33.83
N ASN A 66 20.35 46.85 -33.03
CA ASN A 66 20.23 48.27 -33.32
C ASN A 66 21.60 48.97 -33.33
N ALA A 67 22.49 48.66 -32.38
CA ALA A 67 23.84 49.20 -32.33
C ALA A 67 24.66 48.82 -33.58
N LEU A 68 24.52 47.56 -34.05
CA LEU A 68 25.13 47.12 -35.30
C LEU A 68 24.59 47.89 -36.51
N GLN A 69 23.27 48.14 -36.57
CA GLN A 69 22.64 48.89 -37.66
C GLN A 69 23.03 50.38 -37.65
N ALA A 70 23.18 50.97 -36.47
CA ALA A 70 23.62 52.36 -36.29
C ALA A 70 25.11 52.55 -36.59
N GLY A 71 25.90 51.48 -36.60
CA GLY A 71 27.35 51.54 -36.78
C GLY A 71 28.08 51.99 -35.52
N ASP A 72 27.52 51.66 -34.34
CA ASP A 72 28.10 51.98 -33.03
C ASP A 72 29.37 51.15 -32.75
N ASP A 73 30.02 51.40 -31.61
CA ASP A 73 31.26 50.72 -31.23
C ASP A 73 31.07 49.21 -31.05
N LEU A 74 32.06 48.44 -31.49
CA LEU A 74 32.06 46.98 -31.40
C LEU A 74 31.92 46.50 -29.95
N GLU A 75 32.50 47.21 -28.99
CA GLU A 75 32.39 46.85 -27.57
C GLU A 75 30.96 47.02 -27.04
N GLU A 76 30.20 48.00 -27.53
CA GLU A 76 28.79 48.20 -27.15
C GLU A 76 27.90 47.07 -27.70
N ILE A 77 28.10 46.70 -28.98
CA ILE A 77 27.41 45.56 -29.61
C ILE A 77 27.70 44.27 -28.83
N LYS A 78 28.97 44.01 -28.51
CA LYS A 78 29.39 42.82 -27.74
C LYS A 78 28.83 42.82 -26.31
N HIS A 79 28.77 43.99 -25.67
CA HIS A 79 28.21 44.09 -24.31
C HIS A 79 26.74 43.68 -24.27
N HIS A 80 25.93 44.24 -25.17
CA HIS A 80 24.52 43.89 -25.28
C HIS A 80 24.32 42.42 -25.68
N ALA A 81 25.11 41.92 -26.64
CA ALA A 81 25.08 40.50 -27.02
C ALA A 81 25.46 39.56 -25.87
N TYR A 82 26.46 39.94 -25.06
CA TYR A 82 26.84 39.20 -23.85
C TYR A 82 25.68 39.15 -22.86
N LEU A 83 25.05 40.28 -22.53
CA LEU A 83 23.92 40.32 -21.61
C LEU A 83 22.73 39.51 -22.13
N ALA A 84 22.41 39.61 -23.43
CA ALA A 84 21.37 38.82 -24.07
C ALA A 84 21.61 37.31 -23.90
N THR A 85 22.85 36.88 -24.15
CA THR A 85 23.28 35.49 -23.97
C THR A 85 23.12 35.05 -22.51
N ARG A 86 23.60 35.85 -21.56
CA ARG A 86 23.52 35.53 -20.12
C ARG A 86 22.07 35.41 -19.63
N TYR A 87 21.19 36.28 -20.07
CA TYR A 87 19.77 36.19 -19.72
C TYR A 87 19.11 34.96 -20.35
N ALA A 88 19.41 34.64 -21.60
CA ALA A 88 18.90 33.44 -22.27
C ALA A 88 19.37 32.14 -21.57
N GLU A 89 20.62 32.08 -21.13
CA GLU A 89 21.15 30.96 -20.35
C GLU A 89 20.39 30.80 -19.01
N ILE A 90 20.07 31.90 -18.32
CA ILE A 90 19.25 31.83 -17.09
C ILE A 90 17.86 31.25 -17.37
N VAL A 91 17.24 31.60 -18.50
CA VAL A 91 15.94 31.03 -18.91
C VAL A 91 16.05 29.52 -19.12
N GLN A 92 17.11 29.06 -19.80
CA GLN A 92 17.36 27.64 -20.04
C GLN A 92 17.54 26.88 -18.73
N GLU A 93 18.36 27.38 -17.82
CA GLU A 93 18.61 26.75 -16.53
C GLU A 93 17.35 26.65 -15.67
N ARG A 94 16.53 27.71 -15.63
CA ARG A 94 15.26 27.68 -14.89
C ARG A 94 14.24 26.72 -15.50
N ALA A 95 14.20 26.60 -16.82
CA ALA A 95 13.33 25.63 -17.49
C ALA A 95 13.78 24.18 -17.23
N SER A 96 15.09 23.93 -17.27
CA SER A 96 15.69 22.63 -16.92
C SER A 96 15.41 22.27 -15.46
N GLU A 97 15.63 23.22 -14.54
CA GLU A 97 15.34 23.07 -13.12
C GLU A 97 13.87 22.71 -12.89
N LYS A 98 12.94 23.43 -13.53
CA LYS A 98 11.51 23.15 -13.41
C LYS A 98 11.16 21.75 -13.90
N THR A 99 11.73 21.32 -15.03
CA THR A 99 11.52 19.97 -15.57
C THR A 99 12.03 18.90 -14.61
N ALA A 100 13.22 19.08 -14.05
CA ALA A 100 13.80 18.17 -13.07
C ALA A 100 12.95 18.10 -11.79
N ARG A 101 12.49 19.25 -11.28
CA ARG A 101 11.59 19.32 -10.12
C ARG A 101 10.26 18.61 -10.37
N ASP A 102 9.68 18.76 -11.56
CA ASP A 102 8.44 18.07 -11.92
C ASP A 102 8.63 16.56 -12.04
N GLN A 103 9.78 16.10 -12.53
CA GLN A 103 10.12 14.68 -12.55
C GLN A 103 10.28 14.10 -11.15
N ILE A 104 10.93 14.84 -10.24
CA ILE A 104 11.05 14.45 -8.83
C ILE A 104 9.68 14.35 -8.19
N ALA A 105 8.84 15.38 -8.33
CA ALA A 105 7.49 15.40 -7.75
C ALA A 105 6.62 14.23 -8.25
N ARG A 106 6.70 13.89 -9.56
CA ARG A 106 6.02 12.72 -10.12
C ARG A 106 6.53 11.40 -9.52
N SER A 107 7.85 11.28 -9.36
CA SER A 107 8.48 10.09 -8.80
C SER A 107 8.13 9.89 -7.32
N GLU A 108 8.07 10.98 -6.55
CA GLU A 108 7.63 10.97 -5.16
C GLU A 108 6.16 10.57 -5.02
N ALA A 109 5.28 11.09 -5.89
CA ALA A 109 3.88 10.71 -5.92
C ALA A 109 3.70 9.20 -6.18
N GLU A 110 4.45 8.64 -7.14
CA GLU A 110 4.41 7.20 -7.43
C GLU A 110 4.96 6.37 -6.27
N ARG A 111 6.09 6.78 -5.67
CA ARG A 111 6.65 6.14 -4.48
C ARG A 111 5.64 6.11 -3.34
N ASN A 112 4.98 7.23 -3.06
CA ASN A 112 3.98 7.34 -2.00
C ASN A 112 2.76 6.46 -2.29
N ARG A 113 2.33 6.37 -3.55
CA ARG A 113 1.26 5.47 -3.97
C ARG A 113 1.60 4.01 -3.68
N VAL A 114 2.80 3.55 -4.06
CA VAL A 114 3.26 2.17 -3.81
C VAL A 114 3.35 1.87 -2.31
N LEU A 115 3.91 2.79 -1.52
CA LEU A 115 4.00 2.63 -0.07
C LEU A 115 2.62 2.57 0.59
N LEU A 116 1.69 3.42 0.16
CA LEU A 116 0.33 3.43 0.69
C LEU A 116 -0.37 2.09 0.38
N MET A 117 -0.24 1.59 -0.85
CA MET A 117 -0.80 0.29 -1.23
C MET A 117 -0.24 -0.84 -0.36
N ALA A 118 1.08 -0.89 -0.17
CA ALA A 118 1.71 -1.89 0.70
C ALA A 118 1.22 -1.81 2.16
N ARG A 119 1.01 -0.60 2.68
CA ARG A 119 0.46 -0.38 4.03
C ARG A 119 -1.01 -0.81 4.13
N THR A 120 -1.80 -0.53 3.10
CA THR A 120 -3.19 -1.01 3.03
C THR A 120 -3.26 -2.53 3.00
N ASP A 121 -2.40 -3.19 2.22
CA ASP A 121 -2.36 -4.65 2.13
C ASP A 121 -1.90 -5.30 3.46
N GLU A 122 -0.92 -4.70 4.14
CA GLU A 122 -0.51 -5.10 5.49
C GLU A 122 -1.65 -4.96 6.50
N ALA A 123 -2.34 -3.80 6.51
CA ALA A 123 -3.45 -3.55 7.41
C ALA A 123 -4.63 -4.51 7.17
N GLU A 124 -4.95 -4.81 5.91
CA GLU A 124 -6.02 -5.74 5.56
C GLU A 124 -5.68 -7.18 5.99
N ARG A 125 -4.42 -7.62 5.78
CA ARG A 125 -3.95 -8.93 6.28
C ARG A 125 -4.01 -9.00 7.80
N ALA A 126 -3.58 -7.96 8.50
CA ALA A 126 -3.66 -7.91 9.96
C ALA A 126 -5.11 -7.97 10.45
N LYS A 127 -6.03 -7.26 9.78
CA LYS A 127 -7.47 -7.30 10.09
C LYS A 127 -8.08 -8.68 9.85
N GLN A 128 -7.72 -9.33 8.76
CA GLN A 128 -8.18 -10.70 8.46
C GLN A 128 -7.66 -11.70 9.49
N ALA A 129 -6.38 -11.62 9.88
CA ALA A 129 -5.81 -12.45 10.93
C ALA A 129 -6.52 -12.23 12.28
N ALA A 130 -6.77 -10.98 12.67
CA ALA A 130 -7.50 -10.63 13.88
C ALA A 130 -8.94 -11.17 13.87
N LEU A 131 -9.62 -11.13 12.71
CA LEU A 131 -10.97 -11.68 12.56
C LEU A 131 -10.99 -13.20 12.75
N LEU A 132 -10.01 -13.92 12.17
CA LEU A 132 -9.87 -15.36 12.35
C LEU A 132 -9.62 -15.71 13.82
N GLN A 133 -8.68 -15.04 14.46
CA GLN A 133 -8.38 -15.23 15.88
C GLN A 133 -9.63 -14.94 16.77
N SER A 134 -10.39 -13.90 16.45
CA SER A 134 -11.62 -13.59 17.19
C SER A 134 -12.69 -14.68 17.02
N ARG A 135 -12.80 -15.29 15.83
CA ARG A 135 -13.74 -16.40 15.59
C ARG A 135 -13.32 -17.66 16.33
N GLU A 136 -12.05 -18.02 16.30
CA GLU A 136 -11.51 -19.16 17.05
C GLU A 136 -11.73 -18.98 18.56
N ALA A 137 -11.46 -17.77 19.08
CA ALA A 137 -11.71 -17.46 20.48
C ALA A 137 -13.21 -17.54 20.85
N ALA A 138 -14.12 -17.15 19.96
CA ALA A 138 -15.55 -17.32 20.16
C ALA A 138 -15.94 -18.80 20.20
N GLN A 139 -15.47 -19.60 19.25
CA GLN A 139 -15.72 -21.05 19.20
C GLN A 139 -15.18 -21.76 20.45
N ALA A 140 -13.98 -21.40 20.92
CA ALA A 140 -13.41 -21.96 22.13
C ALA A 140 -14.24 -21.62 23.37
N ARG A 141 -14.78 -20.39 23.45
CA ARG A 141 -15.70 -19.99 24.54
C ARG A 141 -17.01 -20.77 24.48
N ASP A 142 -17.58 -20.94 23.30
CA ASP A 142 -18.83 -21.69 23.13
C ASP A 142 -18.64 -23.17 23.48
N ALA A 143 -17.54 -23.79 23.05
CA ALA A 143 -17.18 -25.15 23.43
C ALA A 143 -16.95 -25.30 24.94
N ALA A 144 -16.25 -24.35 25.56
CA ALA A 144 -16.05 -24.35 27.02
C ALA A 144 -17.38 -24.19 27.79
N ALA A 145 -18.28 -23.34 27.30
CA ALA A 145 -19.61 -23.18 27.88
C ALA A 145 -20.46 -24.44 27.76
N ALA A 146 -20.42 -25.12 26.60
CA ALA A 146 -21.10 -26.40 26.39
C ALA A 146 -20.56 -27.50 27.31
N ALA A 147 -19.23 -27.65 27.39
CA ALA A 147 -18.60 -28.62 28.28
C ALA A 147 -18.95 -28.37 29.76
N LEU A 148 -19.01 -27.10 30.18
CA LEU A 148 -19.44 -26.75 31.54
C LEU A 148 -20.91 -27.10 31.79
N ALA A 149 -21.79 -26.94 30.79
CA ALA A 149 -23.19 -27.32 30.91
C ALA A 149 -23.36 -28.84 31.02
N GLU A 150 -22.65 -29.61 30.20
CA GLU A 150 -22.63 -31.09 30.28
C GLU A 150 -22.09 -31.59 31.61
N ALA A 151 -21.02 -30.98 32.13
CA ALA A 151 -20.46 -31.32 33.43
C ALA A 151 -21.49 -31.13 34.56
N ARG A 152 -22.21 -30.00 34.55
CA ARG A 152 -23.27 -29.72 35.53
C ARG A 152 -24.43 -30.72 35.44
N GLU A 153 -24.78 -31.16 34.23
CA GLU A 153 -25.82 -32.16 34.05
C GLU A 153 -25.39 -33.55 34.55
N MET A 154 -24.15 -33.97 34.27
CA MET A 154 -23.59 -35.19 34.83
C MET A 154 -23.52 -35.15 36.36
N GLU A 155 -23.12 -34.01 36.94
CA GLU A 155 -23.13 -33.81 38.39
C GLU A 155 -24.54 -34.02 38.99
N ARG A 156 -25.57 -33.48 38.34
CA ARG A 156 -26.97 -33.70 38.75
C ARG A 156 -27.37 -35.18 38.68
N GLN A 157 -27.07 -35.86 37.58
CA GLN A 157 -27.40 -37.29 37.41
C GLN A 157 -26.71 -38.16 38.46
N LEU A 158 -25.46 -37.86 38.81
CA LEU A 158 -24.75 -38.55 39.87
C LEU A 158 -25.40 -38.32 41.25
N GLN A 159 -25.86 -37.10 41.53
CA GLN A 159 -26.58 -36.80 42.76
C GLN A 159 -27.92 -37.56 42.83
N GLU A 160 -28.66 -37.64 41.73
CA GLU A 160 -29.91 -38.41 41.64
C GLU A 160 -29.67 -39.92 41.84
N LEU A 161 -28.68 -40.50 41.16
CA LEU A 161 -28.31 -41.92 41.33
C LEU A 161 -27.83 -42.25 42.75
N GLN A 162 -27.07 -41.34 43.38
CA GLN A 162 -26.68 -41.49 44.77
C GLN A 162 -27.91 -41.43 45.69
N ALA A 163 -28.83 -40.50 45.47
CA ALA A 163 -30.08 -40.41 46.22
C ALA A 163 -30.89 -41.70 46.08
N GLU A 164 -31.07 -42.25 44.88
CA GLU A 164 -31.76 -43.52 44.66
C GLU A 164 -31.09 -44.70 45.38
N ARG A 165 -29.75 -44.83 45.29
CA ARG A 165 -28.98 -45.88 45.98
C ARG A 165 -29.09 -45.77 47.51
N THR A 166 -29.32 -44.56 48.03
CA THR A 166 -29.50 -44.35 49.48
C THR A 166 -30.94 -44.52 49.95
N ALA A 167 -31.94 -44.23 49.10
CA ALA A 167 -33.35 -44.22 49.50
C ALA A 167 -33.98 -45.61 49.74
N ARG A 168 -33.44 -46.68 49.16
CA ARG A 168 -33.93 -48.07 49.36
C ARG A 168 -32.89 -49.03 49.95
N GLY A 169 -31.69 -48.55 50.26
CA GLY A 169 -30.60 -49.39 50.78
C GLY A 169 -30.16 -50.49 49.79
N VAL A 170 -29.54 -51.55 50.31
CA VAL A 170 -29.18 -52.75 49.53
C VAL A 170 -30.37 -53.70 49.56
N VAL A 171 -30.95 -54.00 48.39
CA VAL A 171 -32.03 -54.98 48.26
C VAL A 171 -31.43 -56.36 47.99
N LEU A 172 -31.71 -57.33 48.87
CA LEU A 172 -31.28 -58.72 48.74
C LEU A 172 -32.53 -59.59 48.54
N THR A 173 -32.70 -60.17 47.35
CA THR A 173 -33.80 -61.10 47.06
C THR A 173 -33.41 -62.52 47.51
N LEU A 174 -34.21 -63.13 48.38
CA LEU A 174 -33.96 -64.47 48.89
C LEU A 174 -34.71 -65.50 48.04
N SER A 175 -34.08 -65.94 46.95
CA SER A 175 -34.68 -66.95 46.05
C SER A 175 -34.82 -68.34 46.68
N ASP A 176 -34.05 -68.62 47.73
CA ASP A 176 -33.94 -69.96 48.34
C ASP A 176 -34.70 -70.09 49.68
N VAL A 177 -35.45 -69.05 50.07
CA VAL A 177 -36.28 -69.06 51.28
C VAL A 177 -37.70 -69.45 50.87
N LEU A 178 -37.96 -70.74 50.96
CA LEU A 178 -39.25 -71.33 50.63
C LEU A 178 -40.06 -71.54 51.92
N PHE A 179 -41.30 -71.08 51.91
CA PHE A 179 -42.27 -71.33 52.96
C PHE A 179 -43.12 -72.56 52.61
N GLU A 180 -43.66 -73.23 53.63
CA GLU A 180 -44.72 -74.20 53.37
C GLU A 180 -45.96 -73.54 52.74
N THR A 181 -46.67 -74.27 51.88
CA THR A 181 -47.83 -73.72 51.16
C THR A 181 -48.91 -73.23 52.14
N ASP A 182 -49.32 -71.97 51.95
CA ASP A 182 -50.33 -71.28 52.79
C ASP A 182 -49.96 -71.19 54.28
N ARG A 183 -48.66 -71.29 54.61
CA ARG A 183 -48.12 -71.20 55.97
C ARG A 183 -46.91 -70.26 56.01
N ALA A 184 -46.67 -69.63 57.15
CA ALA A 184 -45.50 -68.78 57.39
C ALA A 184 -44.29 -69.56 57.94
N GLU A 185 -44.30 -70.90 57.83
CA GLU A 185 -43.24 -71.77 58.34
C GLU A 185 -42.15 -71.97 57.29
N LEU A 186 -40.90 -71.80 57.70
CA LEU A 186 -39.73 -71.91 56.85
C LEU A 186 -39.40 -73.38 56.59
N LEU A 187 -39.10 -73.74 55.34
CA LEU A 187 -38.54 -75.05 55.03
C LEU A 187 -37.12 -75.18 55.60
N ALA A 188 -36.70 -76.42 55.92
CA ALA A 188 -35.41 -76.70 56.55
C ALA A 188 -34.20 -76.09 55.80
N GLY A 189 -34.27 -75.97 54.46
CA GLY A 189 -33.22 -75.37 53.64
C GLY A 189 -33.10 -73.84 53.74
N ALA A 190 -34.15 -73.16 54.21
CA ALA A 190 -34.19 -71.69 54.30
C ALA A 190 -33.44 -71.15 55.53
N TYR A 191 -33.36 -71.91 56.63
CA TYR A 191 -32.74 -71.47 57.88
C TYR A 191 -31.27 -71.06 57.70
N ALA A 192 -30.48 -71.82 56.92
CA ALA A 192 -29.08 -71.49 56.68
C ALA A 192 -28.87 -70.18 55.90
N ALA A 193 -29.86 -69.75 55.10
CA ALA A 193 -29.83 -68.44 54.46
C ALA A 193 -30.19 -67.32 55.44
N ILE A 194 -31.21 -67.55 56.28
CA ILE A 194 -31.66 -66.61 57.32
C ILE A 194 -30.57 -66.39 58.38
N ASP A 195 -29.92 -67.45 58.85
CA ASP A 195 -28.89 -67.38 59.89
C ASP A 195 -27.70 -66.54 59.45
N ARG A 196 -27.28 -66.66 58.19
CA ARG A 196 -26.18 -65.83 57.63
C ARG A 196 -26.54 -64.35 57.56
N ILE A 197 -27.81 -64.02 57.29
CA ILE A 197 -28.28 -62.63 57.31
C ILE A 197 -28.37 -62.12 58.75
N ALA A 198 -28.85 -62.96 59.68
CA ALA A 198 -28.92 -62.63 61.08
C ALA A 198 -27.53 -62.36 61.69
N GLU A 199 -26.53 -63.19 61.36
CA GLU A 199 -25.14 -63.01 61.76
C GLU A 199 -24.57 -61.71 61.19
N PHE A 200 -24.78 -61.44 59.90
CA PHE A 200 -24.35 -60.18 59.28
C PHE A 200 -24.96 -58.93 59.94
N LEU A 201 -26.24 -58.98 60.33
CA LEU A 201 -26.90 -57.86 61.01
C LEU A 201 -26.46 -57.71 62.48
N GLN A 202 -26.11 -58.81 63.16
CA GLN A 202 -25.51 -58.74 64.50
C GLN A 202 -24.14 -58.07 64.45
N ASP A 203 -23.34 -58.36 63.42
CA ASP A 203 -22.04 -57.74 63.21
C ASP A 203 -22.12 -56.27 62.72
N ASN A 204 -23.27 -55.85 62.18
CA ASN A 204 -23.52 -54.49 61.68
C ASN A 204 -24.79 -53.89 62.32
N PRO A 205 -24.80 -53.64 63.65
CA PRO A 205 -26.00 -53.30 64.41
C PRO A 205 -26.59 -51.92 64.08
N GLU A 206 -25.83 -51.05 63.41
CA GLU A 206 -26.28 -49.74 62.94
C GLU A 206 -27.17 -49.80 61.68
N ARG A 207 -27.25 -50.95 61.02
CA ARG A 207 -28.05 -51.13 59.80
C ARG A 207 -29.51 -51.41 60.13
N ARG A 208 -30.41 -50.71 59.45
CA ARG A 208 -31.86 -50.92 59.56
C ARG A 208 -32.34 -51.81 58.41
N LEU A 209 -33.06 -52.88 58.76
CA LEU A 209 -33.65 -53.83 57.82
C LEU A 209 -35.13 -53.51 57.57
N LEU A 210 -35.56 -53.64 56.31
CA LEU A 210 -36.96 -53.71 55.93
C LEU A 210 -37.18 -55.06 55.23
N ILE A 211 -38.16 -55.84 55.69
CA ILE A 211 -38.53 -57.13 55.09
C ILE A 211 -39.87 -56.93 54.39
N GLU A 212 -39.90 -57.24 53.09
CA GLU A 212 -41.09 -57.23 52.25
C GLU A 212 -41.29 -58.65 51.71
N GLY A 213 -42.54 -59.13 51.70
CA GLY A 213 -42.92 -60.48 51.28
C GLY A 213 -44.25 -60.50 50.54
#